data_AF-A0A9E4DHM8-F1
#
_entry.id   AF-A0A9E4DHM8-F1
#
_cell.length_a   1.000
_cell.length_b   1.000
_cell.length_c   1.000
_cell.angle_alpha   90.00
_cell.angle_beta   90.00
_cell.angle_gamma   90.00
#
_symmetry.space_group_name_H-M   'P 1'
#
loop_
_entity.id
_entity.type
_entity.pdbx_description
1 polymer ?
#
loop_
_entity_poly.entity_id
_entity_poly.type
_entity_poly.pdbx_seq_one_letter_code
_entity_poly.pdbx_strand_id
1 'polypeptide(L)'
;MRAVPGRLWPLVLALAFAPRAEAGILVQATLEDVPLRLEMGGDASKVLAVVDGGHRLVDLGEGAVWFLDGAARRVPVSGLGDGSTLKPYSLRRWSEGPMIAGHSTGYNVMQLGETICGEVLTSPWMMAFLKPVKLAIELLQRVEPRLRAKARQGCGRIPFDAFAKNGWPLMAGWKDAAVWRVETIAFDHYVDPARVRPPLLPPPAGGTR
;
A
#
# COMPACT_ATOMS: atom_id res chain seq x y z
N MET A 1 -57.40 0.77 34.65
CA MET A 1 -55.99 0.63 34.24
C MET A 1 -55.93 0.77 32.72
N ARG A 2 -55.32 1.85 32.20
CA ARG A 2 -55.25 2.13 30.75
C ARG A 2 -53.88 1.72 30.23
N ALA A 3 -53.84 0.86 29.21
CA ALA A 3 -52.63 0.46 28.51
C ALA A 3 -52.13 1.60 27.61
N VAL A 4 -50.84 1.93 27.70
CA VAL A 4 -50.16 2.90 26.84
C VAL A 4 -49.58 2.13 25.64
N PRO A 5 -49.90 2.49 24.39
CA PRO A 5 -49.32 1.82 23.23
C PRO A 5 -47.88 2.31 23.01
N GLY A 6 -46.93 1.37 23.08
CA GLY A 6 -45.51 1.61 22.85
C GLY A 6 -45.23 2.02 21.41
N ARG A 7 -44.88 3.28 21.20
CA ARG A 7 -44.32 3.79 19.94
C ARG A 7 -42.84 3.38 19.85
N LEU A 8 -42.58 2.18 19.34
CA LEU A 8 -41.23 1.67 19.04
C LEU A 8 -40.80 1.89 17.58
N TRP A 9 -41.48 2.75 16.81
CA TRP A 9 -41.28 2.81 15.35
C TRP A 9 -40.17 3.76 14.81
N PRO A 10 -39.71 4.84 15.46
CA PRO A 10 -38.83 5.79 14.73
C PRO A 10 -37.37 5.34 14.60
N LEU A 11 -36.90 4.37 15.39
CA LEU A 11 -35.48 4.00 15.45
C LEU A 11 -35.01 3.11 14.28
N VAL A 12 -35.90 2.29 13.71
CA VAL A 12 -35.55 1.37 12.61
C VAL A 12 -35.39 2.11 11.27
N LEU A 13 -36.13 3.21 11.06
CA LEU A 13 -36.02 4.01 9.83
C LEU A 13 -34.75 4.87 9.77
N ALA A 14 -34.18 5.27 10.90
CA ALA A 14 -32.96 6.09 10.93
C ALA A 14 -31.71 5.33 10.47
N LEU A 15 -31.66 4.00 10.64
CA LEU A 15 -30.54 3.16 10.19
C LEU A 15 -30.53 2.91 8.68
N ALA A 16 -31.68 3.00 8.00
CA ALA A 16 -31.78 2.80 6.56
C ALA A 16 -31.20 3.97 5.73
N PHE A 17 -31.06 5.15 6.36
CA PHE A 17 -30.48 6.35 5.74
C PHE A 17 -29.08 6.68 6.26
N ALA A 18 -28.48 5.82 7.09
CA ALA A 18 -27.09 5.98 7.42
C ALA A 18 -26.27 5.86 6.13
N PRO A 19 -25.46 6.86 5.75
CA PRO A 19 -24.54 6.70 4.65
C PRO A 19 -23.69 5.47 4.95
N ARG A 20 -23.52 4.57 3.96
CA ARG A 20 -22.53 3.49 4.10
C ARG A 20 -21.21 4.18 4.39
N ALA A 21 -20.70 4.02 5.61
CA ALA A 21 -19.36 4.42 5.95
C ALA A 21 -18.43 3.55 5.09
N GLU A 22 -17.99 4.07 3.95
CA GLU A 22 -16.89 3.46 3.19
C GLU A 22 -15.61 3.74 3.98
N ALA A 23 -15.26 2.79 4.85
CA ALA A 23 -14.00 2.79 5.55
C ALA A 23 -12.88 2.47 4.53
N GLY A 24 -12.08 3.48 4.22
CA GLY A 24 -10.86 3.33 3.44
C GLY A 24 -9.63 3.18 4.34
N ILE A 25 -8.48 3.02 3.70
CA ILE A 25 -7.19 2.86 4.36
C ILE A 25 -6.24 3.96 3.93
N LEU A 26 -5.54 4.54 4.91
CA LEU A 26 -4.40 5.41 4.72
C LEU A 26 -3.13 4.73 5.23
N VAL A 27 -2.07 4.80 4.45
CA VAL A 27 -0.70 4.52 4.88
C VAL A 27 0.17 5.73 4.54
N GLN A 28 0.85 6.28 5.54
CA GLN A 28 1.97 7.21 5.34
C GLN A 28 3.25 6.54 5.81
N ALA A 29 4.28 6.62 4.98
CA ALA A 29 5.53 5.94 5.22
C ALA A 29 6.68 6.61 4.47
N THR A 30 7.90 6.18 4.76
CA THR A 30 9.09 6.45 3.96
C THR A 30 9.63 5.15 3.40
N LEU A 31 9.96 5.13 2.10
CA LEU A 31 10.68 4.05 1.43
C LEU A 31 11.98 4.60 0.86
N GLU A 32 13.13 4.14 1.36
CA GLU A 32 14.44 4.57 0.86
C GLU A 32 14.63 6.10 0.90
N ASP A 33 14.12 6.72 1.99
CA ASP A 33 14.02 8.17 2.23
C ASP A 33 13.04 8.93 1.34
N VAL A 34 12.25 8.23 0.52
CA VAL A 34 11.20 8.82 -0.31
C VAL A 34 9.87 8.77 0.46
N PRO A 35 9.23 9.92 0.75
CA PRO A 35 7.95 9.93 1.42
C PRO A 35 6.85 9.39 0.49
N LEU A 36 6.01 8.54 1.07
CA LEU A 36 4.90 7.87 0.42
C LEU A 36 3.63 8.07 1.22
N ARG A 37 2.57 8.48 0.54
CA ARG A 37 1.19 8.43 1.05
C ARG A 37 0.38 7.55 0.13
N LEU A 38 -0.28 6.53 0.66
CA LEU A 38 -1.09 5.57 -0.07
C LEU A 38 -2.50 5.59 0.52
N GLU A 39 -3.50 5.78 -0.33
CA GLU A 39 -4.91 5.87 0.04
C GLU A 39 -5.71 4.85 -0.78
N MET A 40 -6.48 3.99 -0.10
CA MET A 40 -7.35 3.00 -0.71
C MET A 40 -8.77 3.22 -0.23
N GLY A 41 -9.71 3.43 -1.14
CA GLY A 41 -11.14 3.59 -0.82
C GLY A 41 -11.90 2.27 -0.87
N GLY A 42 -13.19 2.32 -1.20
CA GLY A 42 -14.04 1.13 -1.32
C GLY A 42 -13.66 0.17 -2.47
N ASP A 43 -13.03 0.67 -3.54
CA ASP A 43 -12.48 -0.16 -4.62
C ASP A 43 -11.01 -0.49 -4.35
N ALA A 44 -10.77 -1.69 -3.82
CA ALA A 44 -9.43 -2.21 -3.54
C ALA A 44 -8.57 -2.45 -4.80
N SER A 45 -9.12 -2.34 -6.02
CA SER A 45 -8.34 -2.40 -7.27
C SER A 45 -7.63 -1.08 -7.59
N LYS A 46 -7.91 -0.01 -6.84
CA LYS A 46 -7.38 1.34 -7.08
C LYS A 46 -6.72 1.87 -5.82
N VAL A 47 -5.48 2.36 -5.97
CA VAL A 47 -4.74 2.99 -4.87
C VAL A 47 -4.23 4.35 -5.35
N LEU A 48 -4.63 5.40 -4.64
CA LEU A 48 -4.02 6.72 -4.82
C LEU A 48 -2.68 6.74 -4.11
N ALA A 49 -1.66 7.22 -4.78
CA ALA A 49 -0.34 7.38 -4.20
C ALA A 49 0.14 8.81 -4.37
N VAL A 50 0.78 9.36 -3.33
CA VAL A 50 1.62 10.55 -3.43
C VAL A 50 3.05 10.10 -3.17
N VAL A 51 3.92 10.29 -4.17
CA VAL A 51 5.33 9.91 -4.14
C VAL A 51 6.15 11.19 -4.20
N ASP A 52 6.79 11.57 -3.09
CA ASP A 52 7.55 12.83 -3.00
C ASP A 52 6.78 14.05 -3.54
N GLY A 53 5.51 14.15 -3.17
CA GLY A 53 4.59 15.21 -3.60
C GLY A 53 3.89 14.98 -4.96
N GLY A 54 4.34 14.02 -5.77
CA GLY A 54 3.73 13.72 -7.06
C GLY A 54 2.55 12.74 -6.97
N HIS A 55 1.44 13.03 -7.64
CA HIS A 55 0.20 12.25 -7.56
C HIS A 55 0.13 11.13 -8.60
N ARG A 56 -0.18 9.92 -8.14
CA ARG A 56 -0.41 8.73 -8.96
C ARG A 56 -1.74 8.08 -8.63
N LEU A 57 -2.34 7.47 -9.65
CA LEU A 57 -3.37 6.44 -9.47
C LEU A 57 -2.80 5.11 -9.93
N VAL A 58 -2.68 4.16 -9.00
CA VAL A 58 -2.26 2.80 -9.29
C VAL A 58 -3.50 1.96 -9.53
N ASP A 59 -3.61 1.42 -10.74
CA ASP A 59 -4.67 0.52 -11.15
C ASP A 59 -4.16 -0.92 -11.11
N LEU A 60 -4.52 -1.64 -10.05
CA LEU A 60 -4.14 -3.03 -9.85
C LEU A 60 -4.88 -3.98 -10.80
N GLY A 61 -6.11 -3.63 -11.20
CA GLY A 61 -6.92 -4.43 -12.12
C GLY A 61 -6.37 -4.41 -13.54
N GLU A 62 -5.91 -3.25 -13.99
CA GLU A 62 -5.28 -3.10 -15.31
C GLU A 62 -3.76 -3.31 -15.32
N GLY A 63 -3.12 -3.38 -14.15
CA GLY A 63 -1.66 -3.43 -14.03
C GLY A 63 -1.01 -2.19 -14.61
N ALA A 64 -1.50 -1.00 -14.26
CA ALA A 64 -1.05 0.28 -14.81
C ALA A 64 -0.88 1.34 -13.72
N VAL A 65 -0.01 2.32 -13.98
CA VAL A 65 0.14 3.51 -13.12
C VAL A 65 -0.14 4.75 -13.94
N TRP A 66 -1.03 5.59 -13.43
CA TRP A 66 -1.38 6.88 -14.00
C TRP A 66 -0.61 7.98 -13.26
N PHE A 67 0.10 8.82 -14.01
CA PHE A 67 0.73 10.03 -13.53
C PHE A 67 -0.27 11.17 -13.68
N LEU A 68 -0.65 11.81 -12.57
CA LEU A 68 -1.75 12.78 -12.52
C LEU A 68 -1.28 14.24 -12.49
N ASP A 69 0.01 14.49 -12.22
CA ASP A 69 0.54 15.84 -12.22
C ASP A 69 0.71 16.33 -13.67
N GLY A 70 -0.04 17.38 -14.04
CA GLY A 70 -0.02 17.93 -15.40
C GLY A 70 -0.86 17.11 -16.39
N ALA A 71 -0.30 16.83 -17.57
CA ALA A 71 -0.98 16.02 -18.57
C ALA A 71 -0.99 14.55 -18.13
N ALA A 72 -2.19 14.02 -17.87
CA ALA A 72 -2.35 12.65 -17.41
C ALA A 72 -1.69 11.64 -18.36
N ARG A 73 -0.83 10.79 -17.82
CA ARG A 73 -0.09 9.78 -18.59
C ARG A 73 -0.24 8.41 -17.96
N ARG A 74 -0.67 7.44 -18.77
CA ARG A 74 -0.75 6.03 -18.40
C ARG A 74 0.56 5.32 -18.70
N VAL A 75 1.05 4.54 -17.74
CA VAL A 75 2.19 3.63 -17.92
C VAL A 75 1.70 2.21 -17.64
N PRO A 76 1.55 1.35 -18.68
CA PRO A 76 1.31 -0.06 -18.46
C PRO A 76 2.53 -0.70 -17.80
N VAL A 77 2.32 -1.57 -16.82
CA VAL A 77 3.39 -2.30 -16.14
C VAL A 77 3.67 -3.65 -16.81
N SER A 78 2.78 -4.10 -17.72
CA SER A 78 3.03 -5.26 -18.57
C SER A 78 4.31 -5.06 -19.40
N GLY A 79 5.24 -6.01 -19.31
CA GLY A 79 6.52 -5.96 -20.01
C GLY A 79 7.61 -5.14 -19.32
N LEU A 80 7.30 -4.39 -18.25
CA LEU A 80 8.34 -3.86 -17.37
C LEU A 80 8.87 -5.05 -16.54
N GLY A 81 10.18 -5.30 -16.62
CA GLY A 81 10.82 -6.27 -15.74
C GLY A 81 10.44 -6.00 -14.28
N ASP A 82 10.43 -7.04 -13.45
CA ASP A 82 10.11 -6.99 -12.02
C ASP A 82 10.96 -5.98 -11.20
N GLY A 83 11.94 -5.31 -11.82
CA GLY A 83 12.83 -4.31 -11.22
C GLY A 83 13.94 -4.95 -10.38
N SER A 84 13.79 -6.22 -10.05
CA SER A 84 14.76 -7.10 -9.41
C SER A 84 14.27 -8.53 -9.58
N THR A 85 15.07 -9.40 -10.21
CA THR A 85 14.85 -10.84 -10.08
C THR A 85 14.78 -11.15 -8.60
N LEU A 86 13.63 -11.59 -8.12
CA LEU A 86 13.40 -11.89 -6.72
C LEU A 86 14.38 -12.98 -6.30
N LYS A 87 15.48 -12.55 -5.69
CA LYS A 87 16.39 -13.47 -5.02
C LYS A 87 15.62 -14.23 -3.94
N PRO A 88 16.05 -15.44 -3.56
CA PRO A 88 15.33 -16.27 -2.59
C PRO A 88 15.53 -15.77 -1.15
N TYR A 89 15.15 -14.51 -0.88
CA TYR A 89 15.19 -13.95 0.47
C TYR A 89 14.22 -14.73 1.37
N SER A 90 14.68 -15.13 2.55
CA SER A 90 13.83 -15.68 3.60
C SER A 90 13.64 -14.64 4.70
N LEU A 91 12.47 -14.64 5.35
CA LEU A 91 12.20 -13.86 6.55
C LEU A 91 11.99 -14.84 7.70
N ARG A 92 12.93 -14.89 8.63
CA ARG A 92 12.86 -15.78 9.79
C ARG A 92 12.48 -14.98 11.02
N ARG A 93 11.43 -15.41 11.72
CA ARG A 93 11.07 -14.84 13.03
C ARG A 93 12.24 -15.11 13.99
N TRP A 94 12.71 -14.04 14.61
CA TRP A 94 13.79 -14.10 15.59
C TRP A 94 13.25 -13.92 17.01
N SER A 95 12.28 -13.03 17.19
CA SER A 95 11.60 -12.83 18.46
C SER A 95 10.18 -12.28 18.28
N GLU A 96 9.44 -12.22 19.38
CA GLU A 96 8.27 -11.36 19.50
C GLU A 96 8.67 -9.89 19.31
N GLY A 97 7.76 -9.09 18.75
CA GLY A 97 7.85 -7.63 18.74
C GLY A 97 6.91 -6.99 19.75
N PRO A 98 6.93 -5.66 19.90
CA PRO A 98 5.98 -4.94 20.76
C PRO A 98 4.53 -5.15 20.32
N MET A 99 3.59 -5.10 21.26
CA MET A 99 2.17 -5.04 20.91
C MET A 99 1.83 -3.67 20.33
N ILE A 100 1.10 -3.64 19.22
CA ILE A 100 0.63 -2.41 18.57
C ILE A 100 -0.88 -2.53 18.37
N ALA A 101 -1.62 -1.55 18.91
CA ALA A 101 -3.08 -1.54 18.92
C ALA A 101 -3.70 -2.84 19.47
N GLY A 102 -3.07 -3.46 20.48
CA GLY A 102 -3.54 -4.71 21.09
C GLY A 102 -3.21 -5.98 20.29
N HIS A 103 -2.48 -5.88 19.18
CA HIS A 103 -2.08 -7.02 18.36
C HIS A 103 -0.58 -7.28 18.44
N SER A 104 -0.18 -8.56 18.38
CA SER A 104 1.21 -8.96 18.37
C SER A 104 1.91 -8.55 17.07
N THR A 105 3.19 -8.22 17.19
CA THR A 105 4.11 -8.05 16.06
C THR A 105 5.24 -9.06 16.16
N GLY A 106 5.98 -9.25 15.07
CA GLY A 106 7.14 -10.14 15.02
C GLY A 106 8.38 -9.39 14.59
N TYR A 107 9.49 -9.63 15.29
CA TYR A 107 10.81 -9.23 14.82
C TYR A 107 11.38 -10.34 13.94
N ASN A 108 11.75 -10.00 12.70
CA ASN A 108 12.24 -10.95 11.73
C ASN A 108 13.58 -10.50 11.18
N VAL A 109 14.45 -11.47 10.88
CA VAL A 109 15.69 -11.26 10.17
C VAL A 109 15.51 -11.75 8.74
N MET A 110 15.80 -10.88 7.78
CA MET A 110 15.84 -11.23 6.36
C MET A 110 17.19 -11.86 6.05
N GLN A 111 17.21 -12.96 5.31
CA GLN A 111 18.44 -13.62 4.89
C GLN A 111 18.46 -13.91 3.39
N LEU A 112 19.65 -13.89 2.80
CA LEU A 112 19.95 -14.48 1.50
C LEU A 112 21.03 -15.55 1.68
N GLY A 113 20.63 -16.82 1.66
CA GLY A 113 21.49 -17.90 2.14
C GLY A 113 21.84 -17.67 3.61
N GLU A 114 23.13 -17.62 3.92
CA GLU A 114 23.63 -17.34 5.28
C GLU A 114 23.84 -15.86 5.57
N THR A 115 23.70 -14.99 4.56
CA THR A 115 23.92 -13.54 4.72
C THR A 115 22.68 -12.88 5.32
N ILE A 116 22.85 -12.13 6.42
CA ILE A 116 21.80 -11.26 6.96
C ILE A 116 21.63 -10.06 6.03
N CYS A 117 20.41 -9.91 5.52
CA CYS A 117 20.06 -8.90 4.54
C CYS A 117 19.13 -7.79 5.05
N GLY A 118 18.85 -7.77 6.35
CA GLY A 118 18.04 -6.73 6.98
C GLY A 118 17.17 -7.28 8.09
N GLU A 119 16.47 -6.37 8.74
CA GLU A 119 15.64 -6.65 9.90
C GLU A 119 14.27 -6.03 9.66
N VAL A 120 13.21 -6.72 10.07
CA VAL A 120 11.84 -6.32 9.78
C VAL A 120 10.94 -6.56 10.98
N LEU A 121 10.32 -5.48 11.45
CA LEU A 121 9.21 -5.54 12.37
C LEU A 121 7.91 -5.70 11.56
N THR A 122 7.26 -6.86 11.65
CA THR A 122 6.04 -7.15 10.89
C THR A 122 4.80 -7.28 11.77
N SER A 123 3.65 -6.90 11.19
CA SER A 123 2.33 -7.15 11.74
C SER A 123 1.56 -8.12 10.82
N PRO A 124 1.42 -9.40 11.19
CA PRO A 124 0.76 -10.39 10.33
C PRO A 124 -0.71 -10.07 10.04
N TRP A 125 -1.45 -9.57 11.02
CA TRP A 125 -2.89 -9.35 10.91
C TRP A 125 -3.25 -8.26 9.88
N MET A 126 -2.42 -7.22 9.75
CA MET A 126 -2.69 -6.09 8.86
C MET A 126 -2.63 -6.47 7.38
N MET A 127 -1.90 -7.53 7.02
CA MET A 127 -1.68 -7.90 5.62
C MET A 127 -2.97 -8.28 4.89
N ALA A 128 -3.98 -8.83 5.60
CA ALA A 128 -5.28 -9.15 5.00
C ALA A 128 -5.94 -7.90 4.39
N PHE A 129 -5.73 -6.73 4.98
CA PHE A 129 -6.28 -5.45 4.54
C PHE A 129 -5.32 -4.67 3.63
N LEU A 130 -4.00 -4.80 3.88
CA LEU A 130 -2.96 -4.01 3.20
C LEU A 130 -2.36 -4.71 1.97
N LYS A 131 -2.83 -5.89 1.60
CA LYS A 131 -2.38 -6.59 0.38
C LYS A 131 -2.48 -5.72 -0.88
N PRO A 132 -3.57 -4.98 -1.16
CA PRO A 132 -3.62 -4.09 -2.32
C PRO A 132 -2.58 -2.96 -2.26
N VAL A 133 -2.37 -2.39 -1.07
CA VAL A 133 -1.36 -1.35 -0.84
C VAL A 133 0.06 -1.89 -1.10
N LYS A 134 0.37 -3.11 -0.65
CA LYS A 134 1.63 -3.81 -0.94
C LYS A 134 1.84 -3.94 -2.46
N LEU A 135 0.82 -4.44 -3.18
CA LEU A 135 0.89 -4.60 -4.63
C LEU A 135 1.06 -3.25 -5.34
N ALA A 136 0.42 -2.19 -4.84
CA ALA A 136 0.58 -0.86 -5.39
C ALA A 136 2.03 -0.36 -5.25
N ILE A 137 2.66 -0.57 -4.10
CA ILE A 137 4.09 -0.27 -3.90
C ILE A 137 4.94 -1.05 -4.89
N GLU A 138 4.70 -2.34 -5.10
CA GLU A 138 5.44 -3.15 -6.08
C GLU A 138 5.34 -2.60 -7.51
N LEU A 139 4.14 -2.20 -7.95
CA LEU A 139 3.97 -1.58 -9.26
C LEU A 139 4.69 -0.23 -9.33
N LEU A 140 4.61 0.59 -8.27
CA LEU A 140 5.32 1.86 -8.18
C LEU A 140 6.84 1.65 -8.25
N GLN A 141 7.42 0.65 -7.60
CA GLN A 141 8.86 0.36 -7.69
C GLN A 141 9.33 0.03 -9.12
N ARG A 142 8.44 -0.45 -10.00
CA ARG A 142 8.76 -0.74 -11.40
C ARG A 142 8.78 0.53 -12.27
N VAL A 143 7.86 1.46 -12.02
CA VAL A 143 7.67 2.66 -12.86
C VAL A 143 8.35 3.92 -12.33
N GLU A 144 8.54 4.04 -11.01
CA GLU A 144 9.14 5.21 -10.36
C GLU A 144 10.63 4.98 -10.08
N PRO A 145 11.55 5.68 -10.78
CA PRO A 145 12.99 5.49 -10.59
C PRO A 145 13.46 5.72 -9.14
N ARG A 146 12.79 6.65 -8.42
CA ARG A 146 13.14 7.02 -7.04
C ARG A 146 12.77 5.94 -6.01
N LEU A 147 11.79 5.09 -6.33
CA LEU A 147 11.33 4.00 -5.46
C LEU A 147 12.01 2.66 -5.77
N ARG A 148 12.85 2.60 -6.81
CA ARG A 148 13.56 1.37 -7.18
C ARG A 148 14.41 0.89 -6.01
N ALA A 149 14.33 -0.42 -5.76
CA ALA A 149 15.14 -1.08 -4.75
C ALA A 149 16.63 -0.78 -4.97
N LYS A 150 17.29 -0.24 -3.93
CA LYS A 150 18.72 0.05 -3.96
C LYS A 150 19.51 -1.25 -3.78
N ALA A 151 20.65 -1.34 -4.44
CA ALA A 151 21.54 -2.49 -4.27
C ALA A 151 22.26 -2.41 -2.91
N ARG A 152 22.30 -3.52 -2.18
CA ARG A 152 22.98 -3.68 -0.90
C ARG A 152 24.13 -4.66 -1.05
N GLN A 153 25.24 -4.37 -0.37
CA GLN A 153 26.43 -5.23 -0.41
C GLN A 153 26.08 -6.64 0.07
N GLY A 154 26.46 -7.67 -0.71
CA GLY A 154 26.18 -9.09 -0.40
C GLY A 154 24.74 -9.53 -0.68
N CYS A 155 23.76 -8.63 -0.64
CA CYS A 155 22.35 -8.98 -0.79
C CYS A 155 21.79 -8.66 -2.19
N GLY A 156 22.31 -7.63 -2.87
CA GLY A 156 21.74 -7.16 -4.14
C GLY A 156 20.55 -6.22 -3.91
N ARG A 157 19.63 -6.12 -4.88
CA ARG A 157 18.42 -5.29 -4.74
C ARG A 157 17.35 -6.05 -3.96
N ILE A 158 16.81 -5.43 -2.91
CA ILE A 158 15.77 -6.01 -2.06
C ILE A 158 14.45 -5.26 -2.33
N PRO A 159 13.49 -5.85 -3.06
CA PRO A 159 12.21 -5.20 -3.34
C PRO A 159 11.33 -5.14 -2.08
N PHE A 160 10.33 -4.26 -2.08
CA PHE A 160 9.40 -4.10 -0.96
C PHE A 160 8.71 -5.44 -0.59
N ASP A 161 8.34 -6.23 -1.58
CA ASP A 161 7.75 -7.57 -1.40
C ASP A 161 8.59 -8.47 -0.48
N ALA A 162 9.92 -8.39 -0.60
CA ALA A 162 10.80 -9.20 0.23
C ALA A 162 10.65 -8.87 1.72
N PHE A 163 10.39 -7.61 2.09
CA PHE A 163 10.17 -7.20 3.48
C PHE A 163 8.77 -7.56 4.00
N ALA A 164 7.80 -7.80 3.11
CA ALA A 164 6.40 -8.00 3.45
C ALA A 164 5.95 -9.48 3.50
N LYS A 165 6.89 -10.45 3.42
CA LYS A 165 6.52 -11.88 3.33
C LYS A 165 5.80 -12.43 4.57
N ASN A 166 6.16 -11.94 5.76
CA ASN A 166 5.61 -12.43 7.04
C ASN A 166 4.56 -11.49 7.65
N GLY A 167 3.90 -10.66 6.84
CA GLY A 167 2.96 -9.65 7.31
C GLY A 167 3.30 -8.26 6.81
N TRP A 168 2.52 -7.27 7.24
CA TRP A 168 2.79 -5.89 6.87
C TRP A 168 4.03 -5.38 7.60
N PRO A 169 5.07 -4.89 6.89
CA PRO A 169 6.23 -4.34 7.55
C PRO A 169 5.84 -2.99 8.18
N LEU A 170 6.01 -2.86 9.49
CA LEU A 170 5.88 -1.58 10.20
C LEU A 170 7.19 -0.79 10.10
N MET A 171 8.30 -1.52 10.11
CA MET A 171 9.64 -0.99 9.91
C MET A 171 10.49 -2.08 9.26
N ALA A 172 11.35 -1.68 8.34
CA ALA A 172 12.40 -2.52 7.79
C ALA A 172 13.70 -1.73 7.70
N GLY A 173 14.82 -2.36 8.02
CA GLY A 173 16.13 -1.72 8.07
C GLY A 173 17.24 -2.57 7.45
N TRP A 174 18.32 -1.88 7.11
CA TRP A 174 19.59 -2.46 6.68
C TRP A 174 20.73 -1.79 7.45
N LYS A 175 21.49 -2.57 8.23
CA LYS A 175 22.65 -2.12 9.03
C LYS A 175 22.36 -0.83 9.82
N ASP A 176 22.62 0.32 9.20
CA ASP A 176 22.56 1.65 9.81
C ASP A 176 21.45 2.54 9.21
N ALA A 177 20.59 2.01 8.35
CA ALA A 177 19.57 2.78 7.65
C ALA A 177 18.18 2.13 7.69
N ALA A 178 17.15 2.94 7.94
CA ALA A 178 15.77 2.54 7.70
C ALA A 178 15.54 2.45 6.19
N VAL A 179 15.06 1.30 5.71
CA VAL A 179 14.66 1.10 4.32
C VAL A 179 13.18 1.41 4.17
N TRP A 180 12.36 0.99 5.14
CA TRP A 180 10.94 1.26 5.18
C TRP A 180 10.54 1.65 6.60
N ARG A 181 9.71 2.68 6.74
CA ARG A 181 9.16 3.08 8.03
C ARG A 181 7.76 3.61 7.85
N VAL A 182 6.81 2.95 8.49
CA VAL A 182 5.44 3.45 8.64
C VAL A 182 5.44 4.61 9.63
N GLU A 183 4.77 5.70 9.26
CA GLU A 183 4.55 6.87 10.09
C GLU A 183 3.09 6.93 10.58
N THR A 184 2.15 6.54 9.73
CA THR A 184 0.72 6.52 10.08
C THR A 184 0.01 5.41 9.30
N ILE A 185 -0.91 4.72 9.98
CA ILE A 185 -1.90 3.83 9.35
C ILE A 185 -3.25 4.17 9.95
N ALA A 186 -4.26 4.36 9.11
CA ALA A 186 -5.66 4.50 9.52
C ALA A 186 -6.54 3.57 8.68
N PHE A 187 -7.51 2.90 9.31
CA PHE A 187 -8.43 1.94 8.69
C PHE A 187 -9.86 2.48 8.53
N ASP A 188 -10.05 3.74 8.88
CA ASP A 188 -11.29 4.52 8.83
C ASP A 188 -11.13 5.77 7.95
N HIS A 189 -10.13 5.76 7.06
CA HIS A 189 -9.77 6.91 6.25
C HIS A 189 -10.75 7.10 5.09
N TYR A 190 -11.31 8.30 4.97
CA TYR A 190 -12.18 8.63 3.84
C TYR A 190 -11.37 8.97 2.58
N VAL A 191 -11.70 8.30 1.47
CA VAL A 191 -11.14 8.59 0.14
C VAL A 191 -12.25 9.05 -0.78
N ASP A 192 -12.09 10.23 -1.36
CA ASP A 192 -13.05 10.77 -2.34
C ASP A 192 -13.14 9.86 -3.59
N PRO A 193 -14.33 9.27 -3.88
CA PRO A 193 -14.54 8.41 -5.04
C PRO A 193 -14.27 9.07 -6.39
N ALA A 194 -14.29 10.40 -6.47
CA ALA A 194 -13.95 11.12 -7.70
C ALA A 194 -12.44 11.06 -8.00
N ARG A 195 -11.59 11.00 -6.96
CA ARG A 195 -10.12 10.97 -7.10
C ARG A 195 -9.62 9.62 -7.58
N VAL A 196 -10.31 8.52 -7.28
CA VAL A 196 -9.90 7.15 -7.64
C VAL A 196 -10.28 6.73 -9.07
N ARG A 197 -10.83 7.65 -9.87
CA ARG A 197 -11.19 7.39 -11.27
C ARG A 197 -9.99 7.65 -12.19
N PRO A 198 -9.68 6.73 -13.13
CA PRO A 198 -8.73 7.02 -14.19
C PRO A 198 -9.14 8.27 -14.97
N PRO A 199 -8.20 9.17 -15.32
CA PRO A 199 -8.50 10.32 -16.16
C PRO A 199 -8.88 9.86 -17.57
N LEU A 200 -9.81 10.60 -18.20
CA LEU A 200 -10.11 10.40 -19.62
C LEU A 200 -8.89 10.80 -20.45
N LEU A 201 -8.33 9.86 -21.21
CA LEU A 201 -7.27 10.17 -22.17
C LEU A 201 -7.86 10.96 -23.34
N PRO A 202 -7.14 11.98 -23.86
CA PRO A 202 -7.50 12.57 -25.13
C PRO A 202 -7.48 11.50 -26.24
N PRO A 203 -8.34 11.61 -27.26
CA PRO A 203 -8.32 10.69 -28.39
C PRO A 203 -6.92 10.71 -29.05
N PRO A 204 -6.46 9.57 -29.60
CA PRO A 204 -5.18 9.54 -30.30
C PRO A 204 -5.21 10.61 -31.40
N ALA A 205 -4.18 11.46 -31.44
CA ALA A 205 -4.05 12.47 -32.48
C ALA A 205 -4.14 11.75 -33.84
N GLY A 206 -5.21 12.03 -34.59
CA GLY A 206 -5.47 11.39 -35.86
C GLY A 206 -4.28 11.59 -36.78
N GLY A 207 -3.57 10.51 -37.06
CA GLY A 207 -2.54 10.50 -38.10
C GLY A 207 -3.23 10.74 -39.42
N THR A 208 -3.12 11.96 -39.95
CA THR A 208 -3.35 12.23 -41.37
C THR A 208 -2.36 11.36 -42.15
N ARG A 209 -2.89 10.33 -42.81
CA ARG A 209 -2.21 9.68 -43.93
C ARG A 209 -2.38 10.54 -45.17
#